data_AF-A0AAV8Z2Z5-F1
#
_entry.id   AF-A0AAV8Z2Z5-F1
#
_cell.length_a   1.000
_cell.length_b   1.000
_cell.length_c   1.000
_cell.angle_alpha   90.00
_cell.angle_beta   90.00
_cell.angle_gamma   90.00
#
_symmetry.space_group_name_H-M   'P 1'
#
loop_
_entity.id
_entity.type
_entity.pdbx_description
1 polymer ?
#
loop_
_entity_poly.entity_id
_entity_poly.type
_entity_poly.pdbx_seq_one_letter_code
_entity_poly.pdbx_strand_id
1 'polypeptide(L)'
;MSLQSVEDVGDGVVLMGCNHPHSIVDRGFVISHPENPRDDFRGEILNLKIWEVRILRPTGQNLPDNLSRTSSVTNLDADQKANSKGAKPRKSASRDRIDKIGEAKKHDKKVVTKNNNKLESGDSPYPSIDSLQEEEFLQLRRQLQEMAQEKSNLALQLGEQKGQLNMLQKEIQKLKEESNLQLEHLTEENTVLRNRLRDVAHSPLSDYEKQQLLNESHRHHSSAPASIATNLADEGNGGDITACPTPDWDKHSSSNVSEVSVACLQDKINQMQETHYSTNEELQATLQELTDLQRQLTELQQENERLNEEKTLMFDSLCRQTERLNDSRSEVESLKQLLYREKDETGQYESAVEREQKLLDLLKSAQEEREAMLVKLEQVNNDVQEARSGILEKDERISQLSERVRTLESTLDAKHAEHKQLDQELAQAKDQCSARQIEINRLTDLLDNARTKITELEQDRALSDKSNWTNC
;
A
#
# COMPACT_ATOMS: atom_id res chain seq x y z
N MET A 1 -46.81 -52.62 1.57
CA MET A 1 -45.59 -52.99 0.82
C MET A 1 -45.00 -51.71 0.27
N SER A 2 -43.81 -51.22 0.56
CA SER A 2 -42.76 -51.56 1.53
C SER A 2 -41.83 -50.33 1.60
N LEU A 3 -41.46 -49.94 2.83
CA LEU A 3 -40.11 -49.59 3.33
C LEU A 3 -39.23 -48.60 2.50
N GLN A 4 -38.90 -47.39 3.02
CA GLN A 4 -37.75 -47.02 3.90
C GLN A 4 -36.57 -46.49 3.03
N SER A 5 -36.00 -45.29 3.22
CA SER A 5 -35.21 -44.71 4.35
C SER A 5 -35.30 -43.17 4.28
N VAL A 6 -35.43 -42.35 5.35
CA VAL A 6 -34.52 -42.00 6.47
C VAL A 6 -33.11 -41.57 6.03
N GLU A 7 -32.87 -40.25 6.03
CA GLU A 7 -31.74 -39.60 6.73
C GLU A 7 -32.04 -38.09 6.94
N ASP A 8 -31.70 -37.64 8.14
CA ASP A 8 -31.89 -36.33 8.82
C ASP A 8 -30.62 -35.47 8.52
N VAL A 9 -30.59 -34.13 8.52
CA VAL A 9 -30.49 -33.22 9.70
C VAL A 9 -30.43 -31.75 9.22
N GLY A 10 -31.17 -30.86 9.93
CA GLY A 10 -30.85 -29.47 10.36
C GLY A 10 -30.54 -28.37 9.31
N ASP A 11 -30.99 -27.11 9.40
CA ASP A 11 -31.52 -26.33 10.52
C ASP A 11 -32.55 -25.30 10.03
N GLY A 12 -33.62 -25.17 10.81
CA GLY A 12 -34.75 -24.28 10.56
C GLY A 12 -34.57 -22.89 11.17
N VAL A 13 -34.98 -21.91 10.37
CA VAL A 13 -35.24 -20.51 10.71
C VAL A 13 -36.32 -20.42 11.79
N VAL A 14 -36.07 -19.67 12.87
CA VAL A 14 -37.13 -19.21 13.79
C VAL A 14 -37.04 -17.70 14.01
N LEU A 15 -38.09 -17.04 13.55
CA LEU A 15 -38.49 -15.66 13.83
C LEU A 15 -39.20 -15.58 15.18
N MET A 16 -38.82 -14.63 16.04
CA MET A 16 -39.68 -13.94 17.02
C MET A 16 -38.96 -12.63 17.41
N GLY A 17 -39.59 -11.45 17.46
CA GLY A 17 -40.98 -11.14 17.78
C GLY A 17 -41.02 -10.48 19.16
N CYS A 18 -40.99 -9.15 19.20
CA CYS A 18 -41.06 -8.32 20.41
C CYS A 18 -42.43 -8.39 21.11
N ASN A 19 -42.47 -8.37 22.44
CA ASN A 19 -43.41 -7.56 23.26
C ASN A 19 -43.10 -7.61 24.79
N HIS A 20 -43.12 -6.42 25.40
CA HIS A 20 -42.97 -5.99 26.82
C HIS A 20 -44.06 -6.56 27.80
N PRO A 21 -44.15 -6.28 29.15
CA PRO A 21 -43.66 -5.12 29.97
C PRO A 21 -43.28 -5.37 31.49
N HIS A 22 -42.94 -4.26 32.21
CA HIS A 22 -42.91 -4.00 33.68
C HIS A 22 -41.82 -4.71 34.54
N SER A 23 -41.14 -4.11 35.54
CA SER A 23 -41.48 -3.00 36.44
C SER A 23 -40.21 -2.33 37.03
N ILE A 24 -40.34 -1.03 37.27
CA ILE A 24 -39.46 -0.17 38.06
C ILE A 24 -39.70 -0.47 39.54
N VAL A 25 -38.62 -0.70 40.31
CA VAL A 25 -38.65 -0.57 41.77
C VAL A 25 -37.40 0.17 42.23
N ASP A 26 -37.64 1.38 42.73
CA ASP A 26 -36.74 2.21 43.52
C ASP A 26 -36.01 1.44 44.62
N ARG A 27 -34.68 1.60 44.68
CA ARG A 27 -33.93 1.54 45.94
C ARG A 27 -32.87 2.63 45.99
N GLY A 28 -33.28 3.77 46.54
CA GLY A 28 -32.67 4.34 47.73
C GLY A 28 -31.16 4.60 47.67
N PHE A 29 -30.83 5.81 47.24
CA PHE A 29 -29.57 6.49 47.52
C PHE A 29 -29.42 6.67 49.05
N VAL A 30 -28.45 6.00 49.66
CA VAL A 30 -28.00 6.29 51.04
C VAL A 30 -26.60 6.84 50.95
N ILE A 31 -26.49 8.14 51.23
CA ILE A 31 -25.24 8.85 51.42
C ILE A 31 -24.68 8.41 52.79
N SER A 32 -23.61 7.64 52.77
CA SER A 32 -22.77 7.39 53.94
C SER A 32 -21.40 8.00 53.66
N HIS A 33 -21.09 9.09 54.36
CA HIS A 33 -19.72 9.58 54.52
C HIS A 33 -18.84 8.48 55.12
N PRO A 34 -17.59 8.34 54.64
CA PRO A 34 -16.51 7.94 55.50
C PRO A 34 -15.50 9.08 55.67
N GLU A 35 -14.99 9.09 56.89
CA GLU A 35 -14.09 10.06 57.49
C GLU A 35 -12.74 10.17 56.76
N ASN A 36 -12.18 11.35 56.95
CA ASN A 36 -10.86 11.84 56.58
C ASN A 36 -9.72 10.91 57.07
N PRO A 37 -8.75 10.55 56.21
CA PRO A 37 -7.39 10.29 56.66
C PRO A 37 -6.46 11.34 56.06
N ARG A 38 -6.34 12.48 56.75
CA ARG A 38 -5.14 13.31 56.67
C ARG A 38 -4.17 12.75 57.70
N ASP A 39 -2.99 12.39 57.21
CA ASP A 39 -1.70 12.19 57.90
C ASP A 39 -1.06 10.85 57.54
N ASP A 40 -0.47 10.74 56.34
CA ASP A 40 0.71 9.86 56.15
C ASP A 40 1.58 10.09 54.90
N PHE A 41 1.59 11.30 54.30
CA PHE A 41 2.43 11.59 53.10
C PHE A 41 3.54 12.61 53.36
N ARG A 42 4.22 12.51 54.52
CA ARG A 42 5.44 13.30 54.80
C ARG A 42 6.75 12.50 54.73
N GLY A 43 6.72 11.25 54.25
CA GLY A 43 7.89 10.37 54.17
C GLY A 43 8.68 10.36 52.85
N GLU A 44 8.14 10.83 51.72
CA GLU A 44 8.74 10.53 50.40
C GLU A 44 9.47 11.68 49.69
N ILE A 45 9.48 12.89 50.27
CA ILE A 45 10.10 14.07 49.61
C ILE A 45 11.63 14.17 49.85
N LEU A 46 12.22 13.28 50.66
CA LEU A 46 13.65 13.34 51.00
C LEU A 46 14.56 12.40 50.18
N ASN A 47 14.02 11.53 49.31
CA ASN A 47 14.84 10.61 48.52
C ASN A 47 15.11 11.03 47.06
N LEU A 48 14.51 12.13 46.58
CA LEU A 48 14.73 12.61 45.20
C LEU A 48 15.97 13.49 44.99
N LYS A 49 16.78 13.76 46.03
CA LYS A 49 18.00 14.60 45.92
C LYS A 49 19.33 13.84 45.90
N ILE A 50 19.32 12.50 45.90
CA ILE A 50 20.55 11.69 46.00
C ILE A 50 20.90 10.93 44.70
N TRP A 51 20.06 11.00 43.66
CA TRP A 51 20.28 10.25 42.41
C TRP A 51 20.80 11.08 41.23
N GLU A 52 21.12 12.35 41.45
CA GLU A 52 21.78 13.20 40.46
C GLU A 52 23.28 13.21 40.76
N VAL A 53 24.09 12.81 39.77
CA VAL A 53 25.57 12.68 39.78
C VAL A 53 26.12 11.24 39.95
N ARG A 54 25.93 10.42 38.91
CA ARG A 54 26.97 9.52 38.36
C ARG A 54 26.46 8.87 37.06
N ILE A 55 26.57 9.59 35.95
CA ILE A 55 26.65 8.94 34.63
C ILE A 55 28.01 9.28 34.06
N LEU A 56 28.88 8.26 34.08
CA LEU A 56 30.20 8.29 33.48
C LEU A 56 30.09 8.36 31.96
N ARG A 57 30.88 9.27 31.41
CA ARG A 57 31.29 9.45 30.03
C ARG A 57 31.75 8.12 29.39
N PRO A 58 31.22 7.72 28.21
CA PRO A 58 31.91 6.75 27.36
C PRO A 58 33.01 7.46 26.56
N THR A 59 34.21 6.91 26.63
CA THR A 59 35.40 7.23 25.86
C THR A 59 35.16 7.09 24.36
N GLY A 60 35.63 8.07 23.59
CA GLY A 60 35.62 8.02 22.14
C GLY A 60 36.59 6.99 21.57
N GLN A 61 36.17 6.32 20.51
CA GLN A 61 37.04 5.76 19.49
C GLN A 61 36.60 6.27 18.13
N ASN A 62 37.60 6.66 17.35
CA ASN A 62 37.50 7.25 16.03
C ASN A 62 37.36 6.15 14.95
N LEU A 63 36.60 6.50 13.89
CA LEU A 63 36.63 6.02 12.49
C LEU A 63 36.00 4.65 12.13
N PRO A 64 35.58 4.45 10.86
CA PRO A 64 34.81 5.36 9.98
C PRO A 64 33.58 4.68 9.36
N ASP A 65 32.74 5.51 8.74
CA ASP A 65 31.58 5.18 7.92
C ASP A 65 31.79 4.00 6.96
N ASN A 66 30.82 3.09 6.91
CA ASN A 66 30.24 2.53 5.68
C ASN A 66 29.09 1.56 6.01
N LEU A 67 28.15 1.43 5.06
CA LEU A 67 27.02 0.49 4.98
C LEU A 67 25.66 1.00 5.48
N SER A 68 25.07 1.92 4.70
CA SER A 68 23.65 1.82 4.40
C SER A 68 23.50 1.26 2.98
N ARG A 69 23.16 -0.03 2.90
CA ARG A 69 22.65 -0.70 1.70
C ARG A 69 21.26 -1.22 2.07
N THR A 70 20.21 -0.63 1.52
CA THR A 70 19.08 -1.37 0.92
C THR A 70 18.24 -0.46 0.03
N SER A 71 17.82 -1.05 -1.09
CA SER A 71 16.74 -0.71 -2.04
C SER A 71 16.78 0.68 -2.72
N SER A 72 17.25 0.79 -3.96
CA SER A 72 16.62 0.34 -5.22
C SER A 72 15.40 1.18 -5.63
N VAL A 73 15.63 2.25 -6.39
CA VAL A 73 14.71 2.66 -7.47
C VAL A 73 15.53 3.25 -8.60
N THR A 74 15.29 2.72 -9.79
CA THR A 74 15.89 3.07 -11.08
C THR A 74 15.56 4.51 -11.47
N ASN A 75 16.57 5.33 -11.76
CA ASN A 75 16.43 6.47 -12.65
C ASN A 75 17.63 6.49 -13.60
N LEU A 76 17.34 6.31 -14.89
CA LEU A 76 18.17 6.78 -15.97
C LEU A 76 18.05 8.30 -15.98
N ASP A 77 19.15 9.01 -15.76
CA ASP A 77 19.24 10.41 -16.14
C ASP A 77 20.49 10.60 -17.02
N ALA A 78 20.25 11.06 -18.24
CA ALA A 78 21.26 11.43 -19.19
C ALA A 78 21.38 12.95 -19.14
N ASP A 79 22.48 13.39 -18.54
CA ASP A 79 22.89 14.78 -18.45
C ASP A 79 23.41 15.24 -19.82
N GLN A 80 22.83 16.30 -20.40
CA GLN A 80 23.59 17.24 -21.25
C GLN A 80 23.09 18.67 -21.07
N LYS A 81 24.04 19.50 -20.64
CA LYS A 81 23.93 20.93 -20.37
C LYS A 81 24.58 21.73 -21.50
N ALA A 82 23.96 22.89 -21.79
CA ALA A 82 24.42 24.05 -22.57
C ALA A 82 24.37 23.90 -24.12
N ASN A 83 23.90 24.87 -24.90
CA ASN A 83 23.97 26.32 -24.72
C ASN A 83 22.99 27.07 -25.67
N SER A 84 22.75 28.35 -25.35
CA SER A 84 22.33 29.46 -26.22
C SER A 84 20.90 30.05 -26.12
N LYS A 85 20.85 31.14 -25.33
CA LYS A 85 20.36 32.50 -25.67
C LYS A 85 18.93 32.68 -26.24
N GLY A 86 18.05 33.14 -25.34
CA GLY A 86 17.46 34.48 -25.41
C GLY A 86 16.12 34.66 -26.12
N ALA A 87 15.06 34.97 -25.35
CA ALA A 87 14.21 36.16 -25.51
C ALA A 87 13.06 36.14 -24.47
N LYS A 88 12.79 37.31 -23.89
CA LYS A 88 11.79 37.59 -22.83
C LYS A 88 10.41 37.95 -23.43
N PRO A 89 9.34 38.06 -22.60
CA PRO A 89 8.04 37.45 -22.85
C PRO A 89 6.93 38.44 -23.20
N ARG A 90 5.74 37.94 -23.58
CA ARG A 90 4.48 38.69 -23.44
C ARG A 90 3.42 37.88 -22.69
N LYS A 91 3.05 38.42 -21.53
CA LYS A 91 1.86 38.11 -20.74
C LYS A 91 0.60 38.53 -21.51
N SER A 92 -0.49 37.79 -21.35
CA SER A 92 -1.75 38.38 -20.88
C SER A 92 -2.67 37.30 -20.32
N ALA A 93 -3.25 37.65 -19.17
CA ALA A 93 -4.27 36.92 -18.43
C ALA A 93 -5.58 37.72 -18.50
N SER A 94 -6.63 37.11 -17.92
CA SER A 94 -7.94 37.64 -17.52
C SER A 94 -9.07 37.45 -18.53
N ARG A 95 -10.15 36.72 -18.21
CA ARG A 95 -11.15 36.76 -17.09
C ARG A 95 -12.41 37.55 -17.48
N ASP A 96 -13.52 36.82 -17.42
CA ASP A 96 -14.80 37.15 -16.77
C ASP A 96 -15.84 38.11 -17.42
N ARG A 97 -17.11 37.64 -17.32
CA ARG A 97 -18.42 38.33 -17.17
C ARG A 97 -19.22 38.68 -18.44
N ILE A 98 -20.40 38.09 -18.70
CA ILE A 98 -21.76 38.12 -18.08
C ILE A 98 -22.73 38.98 -18.93
N ASP A 99 -23.85 38.35 -19.31
CA ASP A 99 -25.22 38.82 -19.61
C ASP A 99 -25.58 40.09 -20.41
N LYS A 100 -26.60 39.86 -21.25
CA LYS A 100 -27.80 40.68 -21.55
C LYS A 100 -27.77 41.79 -22.63
N ILE A 101 -28.98 41.97 -23.18
CA ILE A 101 -29.49 42.97 -24.15
C ILE A 101 -29.32 42.50 -25.62
N GLY A 102 -30.33 42.41 -26.48
CA GLY A 102 -31.69 42.94 -26.49
C GLY A 102 -32.01 43.37 -27.94
N GLU A 103 -33.09 42.80 -28.48
CA GLU A 103 -33.97 43.22 -29.58
C GLU A 103 -33.50 43.88 -30.91
N ALA A 104 -34.26 43.50 -31.95
CA ALA A 104 -34.65 44.21 -33.16
C ALA A 104 -33.79 44.07 -34.44
N LYS A 105 -34.31 43.31 -35.43
CA LYS A 105 -34.95 43.89 -36.63
C LYS A 105 -35.59 42.83 -37.55
N LYS A 106 -36.72 43.24 -38.14
CA LYS A 106 -37.63 42.58 -39.09
C LYS A 106 -37.08 42.54 -40.54
N HIS A 107 -37.83 41.79 -41.37
CA HIS A 107 -37.83 41.61 -42.85
C HIS A 107 -37.18 40.29 -43.31
N ASP A 108 -37.74 39.48 -44.20
CA ASP A 108 -38.97 39.56 -44.99
C ASP A 108 -39.42 38.17 -45.45
N LYS A 109 -40.69 38.07 -45.83
CA LYS A 109 -41.38 36.86 -46.29
C LYS A 109 -40.78 36.28 -47.58
N LYS A 110 -40.71 34.94 -47.68
CA LYS A 110 -41.10 34.23 -48.91
C LYS A 110 -41.61 32.82 -48.64
N VAL A 111 -42.90 32.68 -48.98
CA VAL A 111 -43.65 31.45 -49.19
C VAL A 111 -43.04 30.67 -50.36
N VAL A 112 -42.73 29.38 -50.18
CA VAL A 112 -42.62 28.40 -51.28
C VAL A 112 -43.12 27.03 -50.79
N THR A 113 -44.37 26.74 -51.16
CA THR A 113 -44.98 25.46 -51.54
C THR A 113 -44.52 24.14 -50.88
N LYS A 114 -45.46 23.56 -50.12
CA LYS A 114 -45.60 22.11 -49.93
C LYS A 114 -45.93 21.47 -51.28
N ASN A 115 -45.05 20.61 -51.77
CA ASN A 115 -45.40 19.63 -52.80
C ASN A 115 -45.51 18.25 -52.15
N ASN A 116 -46.76 17.80 -52.03
CA ASN A 116 -47.11 16.39 -51.93
C ASN A 116 -46.72 15.71 -53.24
N ASN A 117 -45.75 14.82 -53.22
CA ASN A 117 -45.70 13.71 -54.17
C ASN A 117 -45.56 12.42 -53.37
N LYS A 118 -46.72 11.77 -53.20
CA LYS A 118 -46.83 10.36 -52.86
C LYS A 118 -46.32 9.59 -54.08
N LEU A 119 -45.08 9.12 -54.01
CA LEU A 119 -44.57 8.08 -54.89
C LEU A 119 -44.57 6.79 -54.09
N GLU A 120 -45.52 5.93 -54.42
CA GLU A 120 -45.35 4.50 -54.24
C GLU A 120 -44.18 4.06 -55.11
N SER A 121 -43.16 3.46 -54.51
CA SER A 121 -42.08 2.79 -55.23
C SER A 121 -41.58 1.67 -54.33
N GLY A 122 -41.72 0.45 -54.85
CA GLY A 122 -41.54 -0.80 -54.13
C GLY A 122 -40.12 -1.05 -53.63
N ASP A 123 -40.06 -2.08 -52.79
CA ASP A 123 -38.86 -2.62 -52.15
C ASP A 123 -37.73 -2.84 -53.18
N SER A 124 -36.73 -1.96 -53.11
CA SER A 124 -35.42 -2.17 -53.71
C SER A 124 -34.53 -2.83 -52.66
N PRO A 125 -33.98 -4.04 -52.89
CA PRO A 125 -33.15 -4.75 -51.91
C PRO A 125 -31.75 -4.16 -51.67
N TYR A 126 -31.42 -2.97 -52.17
CA TYR A 126 -30.10 -2.35 -52.02
C TYR A 126 -30.21 -1.03 -51.24
N PRO A 127 -29.39 -0.82 -50.19
CA PRO A 127 -29.39 0.45 -49.47
C PRO A 127 -28.99 1.57 -50.43
N SER A 128 -29.81 2.63 -50.49
CA SER A 128 -29.51 3.83 -51.26
C SER A 128 -28.21 4.47 -50.74
N ILE A 129 -27.41 5.08 -51.61
CA ILE A 129 -26.18 5.81 -51.25
C ILE A 129 -26.44 6.84 -50.13
N ASP A 130 -27.63 7.45 -50.14
CA ASP A 130 -28.11 8.36 -49.09
C ASP A 130 -28.23 7.68 -47.71
N SER A 131 -28.68 6.42 -47.64
CA SER A 131 -28.81 5.69 -46.37
C SER A 131 -27.46 5.32 -45.76
N LEU A 132 -26.46 5.00 -46.58
CA LEU A 132 -25.10 4.72 -46.10
C LEU A 132 -24.42 6.00 -45.58
N GLN A 133 -24.65 7.13 -46.25
CA GLN A 133 -24.16 8.45 -45.78
C GLN A 133 -24.85 8.90 -44.49
N GLU A 134 -26.15 8.62 -44.34
CA GLU A 134 -26.90 8.90 -43.10
C GLU A 134 -26.37 8.03 -41.93
N GLU A 135 -26.04 6.77 -42.19
CA GLU A 135 -25.51 5.85 -41.18
C GLU A 135 -24.08 6.24 -40.75
N GLU A 136 -23.21 6.62 -41.70
CA GLU A 136 -21.91 7.21 -41.41
C GLU A 136 -22.04 8.50 -40.59
N PHE A 137 -22.98 9.39 -40.96
CA PHE A 137 -23.21 10.63 -40.23
C PHE A 137 -23.69 10.37 -38.78
N LEU A 138 -24.57 9.39 -38.59
CA LEU A 138 -25.02 8.95 -37.27
C LEU A 138 -23.88 8.33 -36.45
N GLN A 139 -22.99 7.56 -37.10
CA GLN A 139 -21.84 6.96 -36.46
C GLN A 139 -20.80 8.02 -36.04
N LEU A 140 -20.51 8.99 -36.90
CA LEU A 140 -19.67 10.14 -36.54
C LEU A 140 -20.28 10.95 -35.40
N ARG A 141 -21.60 11.16 -35.40
CA ARG A 141 -22.29 11.90 -34.33
C ARG A 141 -22.23 11.17 -33.00
N ARG A 142 -22.32 9.83 -33.01
CA ARG A 142 -22.16 8.98 -31.82
C ARG A 142 -20.73 9.04 -31.29
N GLN A 143 -19.73 8.91 -32.16
CA GLN A 143 -18.33 9.05 -31.77
C GLN A 143 -18.04 10.44 -31.18
N LEU A 144 -18.59 11.50 -31.77
CA LEU A 144 -18.41 12.86 -31.27
C LEU A 144 -19.06 13.07 -29.90
N GLN A 145 -20.19 12.39 -29.64
CA GLN A 145 -20.84 12.37 -28.34
C GLN A 145 -20.04 11.57 -27.30
N GLU A 146 -19.50 10.42 -27.67
CA GLU A 146 -18.63 9.60 -26.81
C GLU A 146 -17.36 10.37 -26.43
N MET A 147 -16.69 10.98 -27.41
CA MET A 147 -15.51 11.83 -27.18
C MET A 147 -15.83 13.04 -26.28
N ALA A 148 -17.03 13.62 -26.40
CA ALA A 148 -17.45 14.71 -25.52
C ALA A 148 -17.68 14.22 -24.08
N GLN A 149 -18.24 13.02 -23.91
CA GLN A 149 -18.47 12.41 -22.60
C GLN A 149 -17.14 12.00 -21.94
N GLU A 150 -16.22 11.39 -22.69
CA GLU A 150 -14.87 11.09 -22.22
C GLU A 150 -14.12 12.36 -21.79
N LYS A 151 -14.20 13.43 -22.59
CA LYS A 151 -13.61 14.73 -22.23
C LYS A 151 -14.21 15.29 -20.94
N SER A 152 -15.51 15.14 -20.73
CA SER A 152 -16.17 15.55 -19.48
C SER A 152 -15.68 14.73 -18.29
N ASN A 153 -15.57 13.42 -18.43
CA ASN A 153 -15.08 12.52 -17.39
C ASN A 153 -13.62 12.81 -17.02
N LEU A 154 -12.75 12.98 -18.02
CA LEU A 154 -11.35 13.37 -17.80
C LEU A 154 -11.22 14.72 -17.12
N ALA A 155 -12.10 15.69 -17.43
CA ALA A 155 -12.11 16.99 -16.78
C ALA A 155 -12.49 16.89 -15.28
N LEU A 156 -13.46 16.03 -14.93
CA LEU A 156 -13.83 15.76 -13.55
C LEU A 156 -12.68 15.07 -12.80
N GLN A 157 -12.09 14.03 -13.39
CA GLN A 157 -10.96 13.30 -12.78
C GLN A 157 -9.74 14.21 -12.57
N LEU A 158 -9.44 15.10 -13.52
CA LEU A 158 -8.38 16.10 -13.35
C LEU A 158 -8.70 17.09 -12.22
N GLY A 159 -9.98 17.46 -12.07
CA GLY A 159 -10.45 18.28 -10.96
C GLY A 159 -10.24 17.62 -9.60
N GLU A 160 -10.59 16.33 -9.48
CA GLU A 160 -10.39 15.53 -8.27
C GLU A 160 -8.90 15.38 -7.93
N GLN A 161 -8.07 15.01 -8.91
CA GLN A 161 -6.62 14.91 -8.73
C GLN A 161 -6.01 16.25 -8.29
N LYS A 162 -6.45 17.36 -8.89
CA LYS A 162 -6.02 18.71 -8.47
C LYS A 162 -6.48 19.04 -7.04
N GLY A 163 -7.66 18.58 -6.64
CA GLY A 163 -8.15 18.69 -5.27
C GLY A 163 -7.27 17.93 -4.28
N GLN A 164 -6.95 16.67 -4.57
CA GLN A 164 -6.06 15.84 -3.77
C GLN A 164 -4.66 16.46 -3.66
N LEU A 165 -4.11 16.94 -4.78
CA LEU A 165 -2.80 17.59 -4.80
C LEU A 165 -2.78 18.85 -3.92
N ASN A 166 -3.85 19.66 -3.93
CA ASN A 166 -3.97 20.82 -3.04
C ASN A 166 -4.06 20.42 -1.56
N MET A 167 -4.74 19.31 -1.23
CA MET A 167 -4.79 18.82 0.16
C MET A 167 -3.41 18.37 0.63
N LEU A 168 -2.71 17.57 -0.17
CA LEU A 168 -1.35 17.12 0.13
C LEU A 168 -0.36 18.29 0.24
N GLN A 169 -0.48 19.30 -0.62
CA GLN A 169 0.34 20.52 -0.51
C GLN A 169 0.11 21.27 0.81
N LYS A 170 -1.15 21.37 1.27
CA LYS A 170 -1.48 21.99 2.56
C LYS A 170 -0.93 21.17 3.73
N GLU A 171 -1.00 19.85 3.65
CA GLU A 171 -0.46 18.96 4.67
C GLU A 171 1.07 19.07 4.77
N ILE A 172 1.77 19.06 3.63
CA ILE A 172 3.22 19.28 3.57
C ILE A 172 3.58 20.65 4.16
N GLN A 173 2.82 21.70 3.85
CA GLN A 173 3.06 23.04 4.39
C GLN A 173 2.88 23.05 5.92
N LYS A 174 1.82 22.41 6.43
CA LYS A 174 1.56 22.29 7.87
C LYS A 174 2.68 21.53 8.59
N LEU A 175 3.11 20.38 8.05
CA LEU A 175 4.20 19.59 8.62
C LEU A 175 5.53 20.35 8.61
N LYS A 176 5.77 21.15 7.56
CA LYS A 176 6.96 22.00 7.48
C LYS A 176 6.94 23.12 8.52
N GLU A 177 5.79 23.74 8.74
CA GLU A 177 5.61 24.75 9.80
C GLU A 177 5.82 24.14 11.19
N GLU A 178 5.25 22.97 11.45
CA GLU A 178 5.43 22.24 12.71
C GLU A 178 6.89 21.85 12.95
N SER A 179 7.56 21.32 11.94
CA SER A 179 9.00 21.00 12.01
C SER A 179 9.87 22.24 12.25
N ASN A 180 9.54 23.38 11.63
CA ASN A 180 10.25 24.63 11.87
C ASN A 180 10.06 25.13 13.31
N LEU A 181 8.85 25.06 13.85
CA LEU A 181 8.57 25.43 15.24
C LEU A 181 9.32 24.54 16.24
N GLN A 182 9.37 23.23 15.98
CA GLN A 182 10.16 22.30 16.79
C GLN A 182 11.65 22.61 16.72
N LEU A 183 12.17 22.94 15.53
CA LEU A 183 13.56 23.32 15.37
C LEU A 183 13.86 24.63 16.12
N GLU A 184 13.00 25.63 16.03
CA GLU A 184 13.14 26.90 16.76
C GLU A 184 13.16 26.65 18.27
N HIS A 185 12.21 25.85 18.78
CA HIS A 185 12.16 25.49 20.20
C HIS A 185 13.44 24.77 20.68
N LEU A 186 13.92 23.78 19.92
CA LEU A 186 15.17 23.09 20.25
C LEU A 186 16.38 24.02 20.17
N THR A 187 16.40 24.98 19.23
CA THR A 187 17.48 25.97 19.16
C THR A 187 17.45 26.91 20.36
N GLU A 188 16.28 27.38 20.79
CA GLU A 188 16.13 28.18 21.99
C GLU A 188 16.60 27.42 23.23
N GLU A 189 16.16 26.18 23.41
CA GLU A 189 16.62 25.34 24.52
C GLU A 189 18.13 25.14 24.51
N ASN A 190 18.72 24.87 23.33
CA ASN A 190 20.17 24.74 23.19
C ASN A 190 20.89 26.04 23.57
N THR A 191 20.34 27.21 23.21
CA THR A 191 20.91 28.50 23.62
C THR A 191 20.84 28.70 25.13
N VAL A 192 19.72 28.33 25.77
CA VAL A 192 19.55 28.39 27.22
C VAL A 192 20.54 27.46 27.93
N LEU A 193 20.68 26.22 27.45
CA LEU A 193 21.64 25.25 27.99
C LEU A 193 23.08 25.74 27.83
N ARG A 194 23.45 26.32 26.68
CA ARG A 194 24.77 26.92 26.46
C ARG A 194 25.02 28.11 27.38
N ASN A 195 24.02 28.95 27.62
CA ASN A 195 24.14 30.07 28.55
C ASN A 195 24.31 29.57 29.98
N ARG A 196 23.51 28.58 30.41
CA ARG A 196 23.63 27.97 31.74
C ARG A 196 24.98 27.28 31.94
N LEU A 197 25.50 26.60 30.92
CA LEU A 197 26.82 25.98 30.96
C LEU A 197 27.92 27.05 31.07
N ARG A 198 27.77 28.17 30.36
CA ARG A 198 28.68 29.33 30.46
C ARG A 198 28.64 29.94 31.87
N ASP A 199 27.46 30.10 32.47
CA ASP A 199 27.31 30.63 33.83
C ASP A 199 27.90 29.68 34.87
N VAL A 200 27.78 28.37 34.70
CA VAL A 200 28.42 27.36 35.56
C VAL A 200 29.95 27.37 35.38
N ALA A 201 30.44 27.51 34.14
CA ALA A 201 31.87 27.57 33.83
C ALA A 201 32.54 28.88 34.27
N HIS A 202 31.77 29.96 34.44
CA HIS A 202 32.23 31.25 34.95
C HIS A 202 31.75 31.53 36.37
N SER A 203 31.11 30.55 37.02
CA SER A 203 30.80 30.60 38.45
C SER A 203 32.13 30.58 39.23
N PRO A 204 32.36 31.54 40.14
CA PRO A 204 33.63 31.68 40.84
C PRO A 204 33.67 30.64 41.96
N LEU A 205 33.88 29.36 41.62
CA LEU A 205 34.46 28.41 42.58
C LEU A 205 35.81 28.99 42.98
N SER A 206 35.97 29.27 44.28
CA SER A 206 37.23 29.76 44.82
C SER A 206 38.31 28.74 44.48
N ASP A 207 39.51 29.16 44.10
CA ASP A 207 40.65 28.24 43.83
C ASP A 207 40.87 27.24 44.99
N TYR A 208 40.41 27.61 46.19
CA TYR A 208 40.35 26.76 47.38
C TYR A 208 39.51 25.48 47.22
N GLU A 209 38.33 25.56 46.59
CA GLU A 209 37.43 24.42 46.40
C GLU A 209 37.95 23.46 45.32
N LYS A 210 38.62 24.00 44.29
CA LYS A 210 39.32 23.21 43.27
C LYS A 210 40.47 22.40 43.88
N GLN A 211 41.20 22.98 44.83
CA GLN A 211 42.34 22.31 45.46
C GLN A 211 41.90 21.23 46.47
N GLN A 212 40.75 21.41 47.12
CA GLN A 212 40.14 20.38 47.98
C GLN A 212 39.73 19.13 47.19
N LEU A 213 39.06 19.30 46.05
CA LEU A 213 38.60 18.16 45.23
C LEU A 213 39.74 17.33 44.62
N LEU A 214 40.87 17.97 44.29
CA LEU A 214 42.08 17.28 43.81
C LEU A 214 42.74 16.42 44.91
N ASN A 215 42.73 16.91 46.16
CA ASN A 215 43.27 16.18 47.31
C ASN A 215 42.35 15.02 47.76
N GLU A 216 41.03 15.20 47.71
CA GLU A 216 40.06 14.14 48.01
C GLU A 216 40.12 12.99 46.99
N SER A 217 40.41 13.30 45.72
CA SER A 217 40.51 12.29 44.65
C SER A 217 41.74 11.35 44.79
N HIS A 218 42.76 11.73 45.56
CA HIS A 218 43.93 10.88 45.82
C HIS A 218 43.75 9.91 47.00
N ARG A 219 42.67 10.03 47.79
CA ARG A 219 42.44 9.17 48.96
C ARG A 219 41.59 7.91 48.70
N HIS A 220 40.86 7.84 47.58
CA HIS A 220 39.82 6.82 47.39
C HIS A 220 40.03 5.87 46.20
N HIS A 221 41.22 5.84 45.59
CA HIS A 221 41.57 4.85 44.58
C HIS A 221 42.72 3.96 45.04
N SER A 222 42.46 3.11 46.04
CA SER A 222 43.25 1.90 46.29
C SER A 222 42.29 0.72 46.41
N SER A 223 41.80 0.29 45.25
CA SER A 223 41.03 -0.93 45.08
C SER A 223 41.28 -1.43 43.66
N ALA A 224 42.49 -1.95 43.45
CA ALA A 224 42.85 -2.83 42.34
C ALA A 224 43.31 -4.18 42.93
N PRO A 225 43.10 -5.31 42.24
CA PRO A 225 43.32 -6.64 42.80
C PRO A 225 44.79 -6.88 43.10
N ALA A 226 45.06 -7.45 44.28
CA ALA A 226 46.37 -7.96 44.66
C ALA A 226 46.72 -9.22 43.85
N SER A 227 47.24 -9.04 42.65
CA SER A 227 48.15 -9.95 41.94
C SER A 227 48.67 -9.25 40.70
N ILE A 228 50.00 -9.24 40.52
CA ILE A 228 50.73 -8.65 39.39
C ILE A 228 50.89 -7.12 39.47
N ALA A 229 51.69 -6.65 40.42
CA ALA A 229 52.50 -5.45 40.22
C ALA A 229 53.89 -5.71 40.84
N THR A 230 54.80 -6.14 39.98
CA THR A 230 56.24 -6.06 40.15
C THR A 230 56.61 -4.61 40.47
N ASN A 231 57.04 -4.36 41.71
CA ASN A 231 57.69 -3.11 42.09
C ASN A 231 59.06 -3.05 41.41
N LEU A 232 59.18 -2.22 40.38
CA LEU A 232 60.44 -1.71 39.85
C LEU A 232 60.49 -0.21 40.15
N ALA A 233 60.93 0.11 41.37
CA ALA A 233 61.47 1.37 41.87
C ALA A 233 61.53 1.19 43.40
N ASP A 234 62.60 1.39 44.14
CA ASP A 234 63.92 1.98 43.93
C ASP A 234 64.80 1.49 45.11
N GLU A 235 66.10 1.69 44.99
CA GLU A 235 67.21 1.27 45.86
C GLU A 235 66.96 1.20 47.38
N GLY A 236 67.51 0.16 48.03
CA GLY A 236 67.80 0.20 49.47
C GLY A 236 67.89 -1.14 50.21
N ASN A 237 69.05 -1.79 50.14
CA ASN A 237 69.67 -2.58 51.22
C ASN A 237 68.86 -3.67 51.96
N GLY A 238 69.14 -4.93 51.62
CA GLY A 238 69.36 -6.01 52.60
C GLY A 238 68.20 -6.95 52.93
N GLY A 239 68.39 -8.24 52.65
CA GLY A 239 67.66 -9.33 53.31
C GLY A 239 66.90 -10.25 52.36
N ASP A 240 67.56 -11.36 52.03
CA ASP A 240 67.08 -12.75 51.91
C ASP A 240 65.57 -13.06 51.77
N ILE A 241 65.32 -14.18 51.08
CA ILE A 241 64.06 -14.90 50.89
C ILE A 241 63.31 -14.49 49.61
N THR A 242 63.40 -15.31 48.55
CA THR A 242 62.33 -16.22 48.12
C THR A 242 62.85 -17.08 46.94
N ALA A 243 62.99 -18.38 47.18
CA ALA A 243 63.51 -19.37 46.23
C ALA A 243 62.46 -19.73 45.16
N CYS A 244 62.89 -19.79 43.89
CA CYS A 244 62.18 -20.44 42.79
C CYS A 244 62.86 -21.79 42.50
N PRO A 245 62.19 -22.95 42.66
CA PRO A 245 62.78 -24.23 42.32
C PRO A 245 62.57 -24.50 40.82
N THR A 246 63.62 -24.44 40.03
CA THR A 246 63.66 -25.02 38.68
C THR A 246 64.07 -26.50 38.78
N PRO A 247 63.34 -27.46 38.19
CA PRO A 247 63.68 -28.88 38.23
C PRO A 247 65.01 -29.22 37.53
N ASP A 248 65.90 -29.92 38.25
CA ASP A 248 67.18 -30.47 37.78
C ASP A 248 66.96 -31.68 36.85
N TRP A 249 67.07 -31.48 35.53
CA TRP A 249 67.02 -32.57 34.54
C TRP A 249 68.40 -32.95 33.97
N ASP A 250 69.48 -32.33 34.41
CA ASP A 250 70.79 -32.44 33.74
C ASP A 250 71.90 -33.14 34.56
N LYS A 251 71.54 -34.04 35.46
CA LYS A 251 72.52 -34.71 36.34
C LYS A 251 72.51 -36.23 36.42
N HIS A 252 71.83 -36.92 35.51
CA HIS A 252 72.00 -38.37 35.34
C HIS A 252 71.79 -38.71 33.84
N SER A 253 72.80 -38.88 33.00
CA SER A 253 73.63 -40.09 33.03
C SER A 253 74.79 -39.98 32.04
N SER A 254 75.98 -39.67 32.54
CA SER A 254 77.24 -40.07 31.91
C SER A 254 77.68 -41.34 32.61
N SER A 255 77.48 -42.51 31.99
CA SER A 255 78.20 -43.78 32.19
C SER A 255 77.25 -44.95 31.93
N ASN A 256 77.72 -45.90 31.13
CA ASN A 256 77.10 -47.19 30.79
C ASN A 256 76.23 -47.18 29.52
N VAL A 257 76.75 -46.58 28.44
CA VAL A 257 76.50 -47.10 27.08
C VAL A 257 77.39 -48.32 26.88
N SER A 258 76.97 -49.49 27.36
CA SER A 258 77.39 -50.79 26.82
C SER A 258 76.55 -51.91 27.44
N GLU A 259 75.87 -52.70 26.60
CA GLU A 259 75.11 -53.92 26.93
C GLU A 259 73.79 -53.75 27.71
N VAL A 260 72.96 -52.78 27.30
CA VAL A 260 71.53 -52.83 27.63
C VAL A 260 70.91 -53.99 26.83
N SER A 261 70.49 -55.05 27.52
CA SER A 261 69.73 -56.16 26.91
C SER A 261 68.49 -55.61 26.19
N VAL A 262 68.09 -56.23 25.06
CA VAL A 262 66.87 -55.85 24.31
C VAL A 262 65.65 -55.69 25.23
N ALA A 263 65.55 -56.52 26.27
CA ALA A 263 64.52 -56.42 27.30
C ALA A 263 64.49 -55.06 28.04
N CYS A 264 65.63 -54.53 28.49
CA CYS A 264 65.70 -53.25 29.20
C CYS A 264 65.41 -52.05 28.26
N LEU A 265 65.77 -52.14 26.98
CA LEU A 265 65.36 -51.14 25.98
C LEU A 265 63.85 -51.19 25.71
N GLN A 266 63.28 -52.40 25.65
CA GLN A 266 61.84 -52.58 25.47
C GLN A 266 61.04 -52.00 26.64
N ASP A 267 61.47 -52.25 27.88
CA ASP A 267 60.84 -51.68 29.07
C ASP A 267 60.95 -50.16 29.09
N LYS A 268 62.09 -49.60 28.67
CA LYS A 268 62.25 -48.15 28.58
C LYS A 268 61.34 -47.53 27.52
N ILE A 269 61.18 -48.18 26.37
CA ILE A 269 60.25 -47.75 25.32
C ILE A 269 58.81 -47.82 25.82
N ASN A 270 58.41 -48.90 26.50
CA ASN A 270 57.07 -49.04 27.07
C ASN A 270 56.79 -47.95 28.12
N GLN A 271 57.74 -47.68 29.03
CA GLN A 271 57.62 -46.59 30.00
C GLN A 271 57.47 -45.24 29.30
N MET A 272 58.27 -44.98 28.25
CA MET A 272 58.13 -43.75 27.46
C MET A 272 56.76 -43.67 26.78
N GLN A 273 56.25 -44.77 26.24
CA GLN A 273 54.91 -44.84 25.65
C GLN A 273 53.83 -44.54 26.69
N GLU A 274 53.89 -45.15 27.87
CA GLU A 274 52.94 -44.90 28.97
C GLU A 274 52.98 -43.44 29.44
N THR A 275 54.17 -42.87 29.64
CA THR A 275 54.28 -41.44 30.01
C THR A 275 53.72 -40.52 28.94
N HIS A 276 53.95 -40.84 27.66
CA HIS A 276 53.39 -40.10 26.55
C HIS A 276 51.86 -40.21 26.51
N TYR A 277 51.29 -41.41 26.72
CA TYR A 277 49.84 -41.60 26.79
C TYR A 277 49.22 -40.83 27.96
N SER A 278 49.80 -40.89 29.17
CA SER A 278 49.32 -40.14 30.34
C SER A 278 49.37 -38.64 30.12
N THR A 279 50.49 -38.13 29.61
CA THR A 279 50.63 -36.69 29.31
C THR A 279 49.62 -36.25 28.24
N ASN A 280 49.40 -37.09 27.22
CA ASN A 280 48.43 -36.80 26.18
C ASN A 280 46.98 -36.82 26.72
N GLU A 281 46.64 -37.74 27.62
CA GLU A 281 45.33 -37.78 28.29
C GLU A 281 45.10 -36.52 29.15
N GLU A 282 46.09 -36.10 29.92
CA GLU A 282 46.03 -34.84 30.70
C GLU A 282 45.89 -33.61 29.78
N LEU A 283 46.62 -33.56 28.67
CA LEU A 283 46.48 -32.48 27.69
C LEU A 283 45.08 -32.50 27.05
N GLN A 284 44.51 -33.67 26.78
CA GLN A 284 43.14 -33.77 26.28
C GLN A 284 42.12 -33.29 27.33
N ALA A 285 42.32 -33.61 28.61
CA ALA A 285 41.47 -33.11 29.69
C ALA A 285 41.53 -31.58 29.81
N THR A 286 42.73 -30.98 29.78
CA THR A 286 42.89 -29.52 29.85
C THR A 286 42.31 -28.80 28.62
N LEU A 287 42.42 -29.39 27.42
CA LEU A 287 41.76 -28.87 26.22
C LEU A 287 40.24 -28.90 26.34
N GLN A 288 39.69 -29.97 26.94
CA GLN A 288 38.25 -30.07 27.18
C GLN A 288 37.79 -29.03 28.21
N GLU A 289 38.49 -28.85 29.32
CA GLU A 289 38.19 -27.81 30.32
C GLU A 289 38.25 -26.41 29.72
N LEU A 290 39.25 -26.12 28.88
CA LEU A 290 39.34 -24.84 28.18
C LEU A 290 38.14 -24.62 27.24
N THR A 291 37.70 -25.68 26.56
CA THR A 291 36.51 -25.65 25.69
C THR A 291 35.24 -25.39 26.51
N ASP A 292 35.11 -25.99 27.69
CA ASP A 292 33.98 -25.76 28.60
C ASP A 292 33.97 -24.34 29.17
N LEU A 293 35.14 -23.79 29.50
CA LEU A 293 35.28 -22.39 29.92
C LEU A 293 34.95 -21.42 28.79
N GLN A 294 35.37 -21.71 27.56
CA GLN A 294 34.98 -20.93 26.38
C GLN A 294 33.47 -20.95 26.18
N ARG A 295 32.82 -22.11 26.35
CA ARG A 295 31.35 -22.21 26.30
C ARG A 295 30.69 -21.36 27.40
N GLN A 296 31.13 -21.46 28.64
CA GLN A 296 30.59 -20.66 29.75
C GLN A 296 30.77 -19.15 29.50
N LEU A 297 31.91 -18.73 28.95
CA LEU A 297 32.14 -17.34 28.57
C LEU A 297 31.14 -16.87 27.51
N THR A 298 30.86 -17.70 26.49
CA THR A 298 29.86 -17.35 25.48
C THR A 298 28.43 -17.31 26.03
N GLU A 299 28.07 -18.20 26.96
CA GLU A 299 26.76 -18.18 27.63
C GLU A 299 26.60 -16.92 28.49
N LEU A 300 27.63 -16.53 29.25
CA LEU A 300 27.62 -15.30 30.03
C LEU A 300 27.58 -14.03 29.16
N GLN A 301 28.24 -14.04 28.00
CA GLN A 301 28.16 -12.94 27.04
C GLN A 301 26.73 -12.77 26.51
N GLN A 302 26.07 -13.86 26.12
CA GLN A 302 24.66 -13.84 25.69
C GLN A 302 23.73 -13.35 26.80
N GLU A 303 23.94 -13.81 28.04
CA GLU A 303 23.15 -13.34 29.18
C GLU A 303 23.38 -11.85 29.48
N ASN A 304 24.60 -11.35 29.29
CA ASN A 304 24.89 -9.92 29.44
C ASN A 304 24.18 -9.07 28.38
N GLU A 305 24.19 -9.52 27.13
CA GLU A 305 23.44 -8.89 26.03
C GLU A 305 21.94 -8.87 26.34
N ARG A 306 21.38 -10.00 26.78
CA ARG A 306 19.97 -10.13 27.19
C ARG A 306 19.60 -9.17 28.33
N LEU A 307 20.43 -9.10 29.37
CA LEU A 307 20.22 -8.16 30.49
C LEU A 307 20.34 -6.70 30.03
N ASN A 308 21.21 -6.41 29.06
CA ASN A 308 21.34 -5.07 28.49
C ASN A 308 20.11 -4.69 27.66
N GLU A 309 19.51 -5.63 26.93
CA GLU A 309 18.22 -5.45 26.25
C GLU A 309 17.09 -5.16 27.25
N GLU A 310 16.97 -5.96 28.33
CA GLU A 310 15.98 -5.73 29.38
C GLU A 310 16.15 -4.37 30.05
N LYS A 311 17.39 -3.98 30.35
CA LYS A 311 17.71 -2.64 30.87
C LYS A 311 17.25 -1.55 29.91
N THR A 312 17.47 -1.72 28.61
CA THR A 312 17.06 -0.75 27.58
C THR A 312 15.54 -0.66 27.50
N LEU A 313 14.82 -1.80 27.53
CA LEU A 313 13.36 -1.83 27.56
C LEU A 313 12.78 -1.16 28.81
N MET A 314 13.39 -1.39 29.99
CA MET A 314 12.99 -0.70 31.22
C MET A 314 13.22 0.81 31.14
N PHE A 315 14.34 1.23 30.57
CA PHE A 315 14.65 2.64 30.36
C PHE A 315 13.63 3.31 29.43
N ASP A 316 13.30 2.69 28.30
CA ASP A 316 12.28 3.19 27.36
C ASP A 316 10.90 3.27 28.02
N SER A 317 10.54 2.27 28.81
CA SER A 317 9.29 2.26 29.59
C SER A 317 9.24 3.42 30.58
N LEU A 318 10.34 3.70 31.27
CA LEU A 318 10.45 4.81 32.22
C LEU A 318 10.38 6.17 31.51
N CYS A 319 11.03 6.32 30.35
CA CYS A 319 10.91 7.52 29.52
C CYS A 319 9.46 7.77 29.11
N ARG A 320 8.75 6.75 28.62
CA ARG A 320 7.32 6.83 28.28
C ARG A 320 6.42 7.13 29.48
N GLN A 321 6.74 6.59 30.66
CA GLN A 321 6.01 6.90 31.88
C GLN A 321 6.22 8.36 32.32
N THR A 322 7.45 8.86 32.17
CA THR A 322 7.80 10.25 32.47
C THR A 322 7.11 11.22 31.52
N GLU A 323 7.03 10.87 30.23
CA GLU A 323 6.28 11.62 29.22
C GLU A 323 4.79 11.68 29.58
N ARG A 324 4.16 10.53 29.86
CA ARG A 324 2.75 10.49 30.31
C ARG A 324 2.50 11.31 31.57
N LEU A 325 3.45 11.31 32.52
CA LEU A 325 3.34 12.13 33.72
C LEU A 325 3.45 13.63 33.39
N ASN A 326 4.33 14.00 32.47
CA ASN A 326 4.48 15.36 32.00
C ASN A 326 3.23 15.83 31.24
N ASP A 327 2.63 14.97 30.42
CA ASP A 327 1.36 15.24 29.74
C ASP A 327 0.24 15.47 30.75
N SER A 328 0.10 14.60 31.75
CA SER A 328 -0.89 14.77 32.82
C SER A 328 -0.63 16.04 33.62
N ARG A 329 0.64 16.39 33.88
CA ARG A 329 0.99 17.66 34.53
C ARG A 329 0.60 18.87 33.68
N SER A 330 0.82 18.79 32.36
CA SER A 330 0.41 19.82 31.39
C SER A 330 -1.11 19.95 31.32
N GLU A 331 -1.84 18.84 31.32
CA GLU A 331 -3.30 18.80 31.36
C GLU A 331 -3.82 19.43 32.66
N VAL A 332 -3.26 19.07 33.81
CA VAL A 332 -3.61 19.69 35.11
C VAL A 332 -3.31 21.18 35.08
N GLU A 333 -2.20 21.61 34.49
CA GLU A 333 -1.87 23.03 34.38
C GLU A 333 -2.83 23.76 33.42
N SER A 334 -3.22 23.14 32.31
CA SER A 334 -4.24 23.66 31.39
C SER A 334 -5.61 23.79 32.06
N LEU A 335 -6.05 22.75 32.80
CA LEU A 335 -7.29 22.77 33.57
C LEU A 335 -7.24 23.82 34.68
N LYS A 336 -6.11 23.97 35.37
CA LYS A 336 -5.89 25.07 36.31
C LYS A 336 -5.96 26.41 35.61
N GLN A 337 -5.33 26.59 34.46
CA GLN A 337 -5.39 27.83 33.68
C GLN A 337 -6.80 28.13 33.20
N LEU A 338 -7.62 27.15 32.85
CA LEU A 338 -9.04 27.35 32.52
C LEU A 338 -9.84 27.77 33.77
N LEU A 339 -9.62 27.08 34.90
CA LEU A 339 -10.25 27.38 36.18
C LEU A 339 -9.79 28.73 36.77
N TYR A 340 -8.57 29.16 36.47
CA TYR A 340 -8.02 30.46 36.86
C TYR A 340 -8.23 31.55 35.80
N ARG A 341 -8.41 31.23 34.52
CA ARG A 341 -8.95 32.17 33.51
C ARG A 341 -10.40 32.50 33.80
N GLU A 342 -11.13 31.61 34.46
CA GLU A 342 -12.41 31.94 35.06
C GLU A 342 -12.29 33.04 36.13
N LYS A 343 -11.09 33.29 36.63
CA LYS A 343 -10.78 34.37 37.56
C LYS A 343 -10.08 35.48 36.78
N ASP A 344 -10.85 36.32 36.10
CA ASP A 344 -10.33 37.50 35.42
C ASP A 344 -9.49 38.37 36.38
N GLU A 345 -8.63 39.24 35.84
CA GLU A 345 -7.66 40.11 36.54
C GLU A 345 -8.26 41.00 37.66
N THR A 346 -9.57 40.97 37.85
CA THR A 346 -10.35 41.60 38.93
C THR A 346 -10.74 40.66 40.08
N GLY A 347 -10.41 39.37 40.01
CA GLY A 347 -10.72 38.38 41.04
C GLY A 347 -12.17 37.89 41.06
N GLN A 348 -12.96 38.16 40.01
CA GLN A 348 -14.34 37.66 39.88
C GLN A 348 -14.41 36.42 38.99
N TYR A 349 -15.30 35.50 39.36
CA TYR A 349 -15.64 34.30 38.59
C TYR A 349 -16.40 34.70 37.31
N GLU A 350 -16.08 34.06 36.18
CA GLU A 350 -16.92 34.04 34.97
C GLU A 350 -18.37 33.80 35.41
N SER A 351 -19.27 34.72 35.07
CA SER A 351 -20.63 34.66 35.58
C SER A 351 -21.27 33.35 35.13
N ALA A 352 -21.99 32.65 36.02
CA ALA A 352 -22.69 31.40 35.69
C ALA A 352 -23.52 31.53 34.39
N VAL A 353 -24.05 32.73 34.13
CA VAL A 353 -24.79 33.10 32.93
C VAL A 353 -23.94 33.03 31.64
N GLU A 354 -22.68 33.45 31.67
CA GLU A 354 -21.79 33.43 30.51
C GLU A 354 -21.36 32.00 30.16
N ARG A 355 -21.13 31.17 31.18
CA ARG A 355 -20.90 29.73 31.00
C ARG A 355 -22.12 29.04 30.43
N GLU A 356 -23.31 29.30 30.98
CA GLU A 356 -24.57 28.77 30.47
C GLU A 356 -24.80 29.19 29.01
N GLN A 357 -24.51 30.45 28.66
CA GLN A 357 -24.64 30.95 27.30
C GLN A 357 -23.71 30.20 26.32
N LYS A 358 -22.44 29.97 26.68
CA LYS A 358 -21.51 29.19 25.85
C LYS A 358 -21.96 27.74 25.65
N LEU A 359 -22.52 27.11 26.68
CA LEU A 359 -23.09 25.77 26.57
C LEU A 359 -24.32 25.74 25.66
N LEU A 360 -25.18 26.76 25.73
CA LEU A 360 -26.33 26.90 24.83
C LEU A 360 -25.88 27.12 23.38
N ASP A 361 -24.86 27.94 23.14
CA ASP A 361 -24.32 28.17 21.80
C ASP A 361 -23.69 26.90 21.22
N LEU A 362 -22.97 26.12 22.05
CA LEU A 362 -22.41 24.82 21.64
C LEU A 362 -23.51 23.80 21.32
N LEU A 363 -24.54 23.71 22.17
CA LEU A 363 -25.70 22.84 21.91
C LEU A 363 -26.43 23.23 20.63
N LYS A 364 -26.59 24.53 20.40
CA LYS A 364 -27.21 25.05 19.18
C LYS A 364 -26.37 24.73 17.94
N SER A 365 -25.06 24.95 17.99
CA SER A 365 -24.14 24.59 16.90
C SER A 365 -24.18 23.08 16.61
N ALA A 366 -24.14 22.24 17.65
CA ALA A 366 -24.22 20.79 17.49
C ALA A 366 -25.57 20.35 16.90
N GLN A 367 -26.67 21.00 17.28
CA GLN A 367 -27.99 20.75 16.72
C GLN A 367 -28.08 21.19 15.25
N GLU A 368 -27.56 22.37 14.90
CA GLU A 368 -27.48 22.86 13.52
C GLU A 368 -26.65 21.92 12.63
N GLU A 369 -25.51 21.44 13.12
CA GLU A 369 -24.69 20.43 12.42
C GLU A 369 -25.44 19.11 12.22
N ARG A 370 -26.14 18.63 13.25
CA ARG A 370 -26.98 17.43 13.16
C ARG A 370 -28.08 17.58 12.11
N GLU A 371 -28.77 18.71 12.09
CA GLU A 371 -29.80 19.01 11.09
C GLU A 371 -29.22 19.08 9.67
N ALA A 372 -28.07 19.74 9.50
CA ALA A 372 -27.37 19.78 8.21
C ALA A 372 -26.96 18.38 7.72
N MET A 373 -26.52 17.50 8.64
CA MET A 373 -26.18 16.12 8.32
C MET A 373 -27.42 15.28 7.95
N LEU A 374 -28.56 15.51 8.61
CA LEU A 374 -29.82 14.85 8.25
C LEU A 374 -30.28 15.24 6.84
N VAL A 375 -30.18 16.52 6.48
CA VAL A 375 -30.50 16.99 5.13
C VAL A 375 -29.57 16.36 4.08
N LYS A 376 -28.26 16.27 4.36
CA LYS A 376 -27.32 15.58 3.47
C LYS A 376 -27.65 14.09 3.33
N LEU A 377 -28.04 13.44 4.41
CA LEU A 377 -28.43 12.03 4.40
C LEU A 377 -29.69 11.82 3.54
N GLU A 378 -30.69 12.69 3.67
CA GLU A 378 -31.89 12.67 2.83
C GLU A 378 -31.54 12.89 1.35
N GLN A 379 -30.68 13.87 1.04
CA GLN A 379 -30.22 14.11 -0.33
C GLN A 379 -29.51 12.88 -0.93
N VAL A 380 -28.54 12.31 -0.22
CA VAL A 380 -27.82 11.11 -0.69
C VAL A 380 -28.77 9.93 -0.85
N ASN A 381 -29.75 9.77 0.04
CA ASN A 381 -30.75 8.72 -0.08
C ASN A 381 -31.62 8.90 -1.34
N ASN A 382 -32.01 10.14 -1.65
CA ASN A 382 -32.73 10.47 -2.88
C ASN A 382 -31.88 10.19 -4.13
N ASP A 383 -30.61 10.60 -4.13
CA ASP A 383 -29.67 10.34 -5.24
C ASP A 383 -29.49 8.83 -5.47
N VAL A 384 -29.38 8.04 -4.39
CA VAL A 384 -29.31 6.57 -4.47
C VAL A 384 -30.60 5.98 -5.04
N GLN A 385 -31.76 6.49 -4.63
CA GLN A 385 -33.04 6.02 -5.14
C GLN A 385 -33.20 6.35 -6.64
N GLU A 386 -32.81 7.54 -7.07
CA GLU A 386 -32.82 7.95 -8.48
C GLU A 386 -31.86 7.10 -9.32
N ALA A 387 -30.65 6.84 -8.81
CA ALA A 387 -29.69 5.96 -9.47
C ALA A 387 -30.24 4.54 -9.61
N ARG A 388 -30.90 4.00 -8.57
CA ARG A 388 -31.55 2.69 -8.59
C ARG A 388 -32.67 2.63 -9.63
N SER A 389 -33.56 3.62 -9.69
CA SER A 389 -34.58 3.68 -10.75
C SER A 389 -33.96 3.78 -12.14
N GLY A 390 -32.89 4.58 -12.29
CA GLY A 390 -32.17 4.72 -13.54
C GLY A 390 -31.47 3.43 -14.00
N ILE A 391 -31.03 2.56 -13.08
CA ILE A 391 -30.52 1.22 -13.39
C ILE A 391 -31.66 0.32 -13.86
N LEU A 392 -32.78 0.28 -13.13
CA LEU A 392 -33.93 -0.55 -13.51
C LEU A 392 -34.45 -0.22 -14.92
N GLU A 393 -34.56 1.07 -15.27
CA GLU A 393 -34.95 1.47 -16.62
C GLU A 393 -33.94 1.06 -17.69
N LYS A 394 -32.63 1.10 -17.38
CA LYS A 394 -31.59 0.65 -18.32
C LYS A 394 -31.64 -0.86 -18.51
N ASP A 395 -31.84 -1.62 -17.44
CA ASP A 395 -31.99 -3.08 -17.50
C ASP A 395 -33.22 -3.49 -18.31
N GLU A 396 -34.32 -2.76 -18.19
CA GLU A 396 -35.51 -2.96 -19.02
C GLU A 396 -35.20 -2.68 -20.50
N ARG A 397 -34.54 -1.56 -20.80
CA ARG A 397 -34.11 -1.22 -22.19
C ARG A 397 -33.15 -2.27 -22.76
N ILE A 398 -32.20 -2.75 -21.97
CA ILE A 398 -31.28 -3.82 -22.37
C ILE A 398 -32.06 -5.09 -22.70
N SER A 399 -33.01 -5.47 -21.84
CA SER A 399 -33.86 -6.66 -22.05
C SER A 399 -34.66 -6.57 -23.34
N GLN A 400 -35.29 -5.42 -23.62
CA GLN A 400 -36.03 -5.18 -24.86
C GLN A 400 -35.12 -5.23 -26.10
N LEU A 401 -33.92 -4.65 -26.02
CA LEU A 401 -32.93 -4.71 -27.10
C LEU A 401 -32.43 -6.14 -27.33
N SER A 402 -32.16 -6.90 -26.28
CA SER A 402 -31.77 -8.30 -26.39
C SER A 402 -32.85 -9.17 -27.05
N GLU A 403 -34.12 -8.93 -26.72
CA GLU A 403 -35.25 -9.61 -27.40
C GLU A 403 -35.36 -9.22 -28.88
N ARG A 404 -35.14 -7.94 -29.19
CA ARG A 404 -35.12 -7.45 -30.58
C ARG A 404 -34.00 -8.09 -31.38
N VAL A 405 -32.79 -8.19 -30.81
CA VAL A 405 -31.64 -8.87 -31.43
C VAL A 405 -31.96 -10.33 -31.68
N ARG A 406 -32.47 -11.06 -30.69
CA ARG A 406 -32.87 -12.48 -30.85
C ARG A 406 -33.88 -12.67 -31.99
N THR A 407 -34.85 -11.76 -32.10
CA THR A 407 -35.86 -11.82 -33.17
C THR A 407 -35.23 -11.58 -34.54
N LEU A 408 -34.29 -10.62 -34.64
CA LEU A 408 -33.57 -10.33 -35.87
C LEU A 408 -32.66 -11.48 -36.28
N GLU A 409 -31.95 -12.10 -35.34
CA GLU A 409 -31.13 -13.30 -35.58
C GLU A 409 -31.99 -14.45 -36.14
N SER A 410 -33.13 -14.74 -35.51
CA SER A 410 -34.06 -15.77 -36.01
C SER A 410 -34.60 -15.45 -37.42
N THR A 411 -34.87 -14.18 -37.71
CA THR A 411 -35.31 -13.74 -39.04
C THR A 411 -34.19 -13.90 -40.08
N LEU A 412 -32.96 -13.56 -39.69
CA LEU A 412 -31.78 -13.70 -40.51
C LEU A 412 -31.52 -15.17 -40.86
N ASP A 413 -31.60 -16.07 -39.88
CA ASP A 413 -31.46 -17.52 -40.11
C ASP A 413 -32.53 -18.06 -41.06
N ALA A 414 -33.78 -17.63 -40.89
CA ALA A 414 -34.87 -18.00 -41.78
C ALA A 414 -34.61 -17.53 -43.23
N LYS A 415 -34.11 -16.30 -43.40
CA LYS A 415 -33.75 -15.76 -44.71
C LYS A 415 -32.55 -16.47 -45.35
N HIS A 416 -31.56 -16.86 -44.57
CA HIS A 416 -30.45 -17.68 -45.08
C HIS A 416 -30.93 -19.07 -45.53
N ALA A 417 -31.85 -19.68 -44.80
CA ALA A 417 -32.46 -20.96 -45.19
C ALA A 417 -33.26 -20.82 -46.50
N GLU A 418 -34.07 -19.77 -46.63
CA GLU A 418 -34.83 -19.45 -47.85
C GLU A 418 -33.90 -19.23 -49.05
N HIS A 419 -32.84 -18.43 -48.90
CA HIS A 419 -31.86 -18.19 -49.96
C HIS A 419 -31.20 -19.49 -50.42
N LYS A 420 -30.77 -20.34 -49.47
CA LYS A 420 -30.17 -21.64 -49.77
C LYS A 420 -31.13 -22.57 -50.51
N GLN A 421 -32.42 -22.51 -50.19
CA GLN A 421 -33.45 -23.25 -50.92
C GLN A 421 -33.61 -22.73 -52.35
N LEU A 422 -33.73 -21.41 -52.52
CA LEU A 422 -33.83 -20.78 -53.85
C LEU A 422 -32.61 -21.08 -54.72
N ASP A 423 -31.40 -21.10 -54.17
CA ASP A 423 -30.19 -21.49 -54.90
C ASP A 423 -30.24 -22.95 -55.38
N GLN A 424 -30.78 -23.86 -54.57
CA GLN A 424 -30.98 -25.26 -54.95
C GLN A 424 -32.03 -25.40 -56.06
N GLU A 425 -33.15 -24.70 -55.93
CA GLU A 425 -34.21 -24.67 -56.96
C GLU A 425 -33.68 -24.09 -58.28
N LEU A 426 -32.88 -23.02 -58.21
CA LEU A 426 -32.22 -22.42 -59.38
C LEU A 426 -31.24 -23.40 -60.04
N ALA A 427 -30.42 -24.12 -59.26
CA ALA A 427 -29.51 -25.13 -59.77
C ALA A 427 -30.28 -26.27 -60.49
N GLN A 428 -31.34 -26.78 -59.85
CA GLN A 428 -32.20 -27.81 -60.46
C GLN A 428 -32.87 -27.33 -61.75
N ALA A 429 -33.35 -26.08 -61.80
CA ALA A 429 -33.94 -25.50 -63.00
C ALA A 429 -32.91 -25.36 -64.14
N LYS A 430 -31.66 -24.98 -63.82
CA LYS A 430 -30.56 -24.94 -64.79
C LYS A 430 -30.22 -26.32 -65.34
N ASP A 431 -30.17 -27.34 -64.49
CA ASP A 431 -29.93 -28.73 -64.90
C ASP A 431 -31.06 -29.29 -65.77
N GLN A 432 -32.32 -28.96 -65.45
CA GLN A 432 -33.46 -29.31 -66.30
C GLN A 432 -33.41 -28.59 -67.65
N CYS A 433 -33.02 -27.31 -67.67
CA CYS A 433 -32.87 -26.54 -68.90
C CYS A 433 -31.76 -27.13 -69.79
N SER A 434 -30.60 -27.46 -69.20
CA SER A 434 -29.49 -28.09 -69.93
C SER A 434 -29.89 -29.47 -70.48
N ALA A 435 -30.61 -30.29 -69.71
CA ALA A 435 -31.12 -31.57 -70.17
C ALA A 435 -32.10 -31.43 -71.34
N ARG A 436 -33.05 -30.49 -71.25
CA ARG A 436 -33.98 -30.18 -72.36
C ARG A 436 -33.25 -29.65 -73.58
N GLN A 437 -32.21 -28.83 -73.40
CA GLN A 437 -31.41 -28.32 -74.51
C GLN A 437 -30.64 -29.44 -75.23
N ILE A 438 -30.09 -30.41 -74.50
CA ILE A 438 -29.47 -31.61 -75.08
C ILE A 438 -30.48 -32.39 -75.91
N GLU A 439 -31.71 -32.56 -75.41
CA GLU A 439 -32.77 -33.27 -76.15
C GLU A 439 -33.21 -32.49 -77.40
N ILE A 440 -33.34 -31.16 -77.32
CA ILE A 440 -33.62 -30.32 -78.49
C ILE A 440 -32.53 -30.49 -79.55
N ASN A 441 -31.26 -30.43 -79.16
CA ASN A 441 -30.14 -30.62 -80.09
C ASN A 441 -30.20 -32.01 -80.75
N ARG A 442 -30.42 -33.06 -79.95
CA ARG A 442 -30.58 -34.44 -80.46
C ARG A 442 -31.72 -34.55 -81.48
N LEU A 443 -32.90 -34.01 -81.17
CA LEU A 443 -34.06 -34.03 -82.08
C LEU A 443 -33.80 -33.22 -83.35
N THR A 444 -33.06 -32.12 -83.24
CA THR A 444 -32.64 -31.30 -84.39
C THR A 444 -31.71 -32.08 -85.31
N ASP A 445 -30.69 -32.76 -84.76
CA ASP A 445 -29.77 -33.61 -85.53
C ASP A 445 -30.50 -34.74 -86.26
N LEU A 446 -31.48 -35.38 -85.59
CA LEU A 446 -32.33 -36.42 -86.22
C LEU A 446 -33.18 -35.86 -87.37
N LEU A 447 -33.74 -34.66 -87.19
CA LEU A 447 -34.53 -33.98 -88.22
C LEU A 447 -33.66 -33.63 -89.44
N ASP A 448 -32.46 -33.11 -89.22
CA ASP A 448 -31.55 -32.72 -90.30
C ASP A 448 -30.99 -33.94 -91.04
N ASN A 449 -30.75 -35.06 -90.35
CA ASN A 449 -30.44 -36.34 -90.99
C ASN A 449 -31.60 -36.82 -91.88
N ALA A 450 -32.84 -36.83 -91.36
CA ALA A 450 -34.02 -37.22 -92.14
C ALA A 450 -34.22 -36.31 -93.36
N ARG A 451 -34.04 -35.00 -93.23
CA ARG A 451 -34.05 -34.05 -94.36
C ARG A 451 -32.99 -34.36 -95.39
N THR A 452 -31.75 -34.60 -94.94
CA THR A 452 -30.63 -34.99 -95.83
C THR A 452 -30.99 -36.27 -96.60
N LYS A 453 -31.52 -37.29 -95.91
CA LYS A 453 -31.96 -38.54 -96.54
C LYS A 453 -33.08 -38.33 -97.57
N ILE A 454 -34.05 -37.46 -97.29
CA ILE A 454 -35.08 -37.09 -98.27
C ILE A 454 -34.44 -36.45 -99.49
N THR A 455 -33.53 -35.49 -99.32
CA THR A 455 -32.86 -34.83 -100.44
C THR A 455 -32.02 -35.81 -101.28
N GLU A 456 -31.35 -36.78 -100.64
CA GLU A 456 -30.64 -37.87 -101.35
C GLU A 456 -31.62 -38.72 -102.18
N LEU A 457 -32.73 -39.16 -101.58
CA LEU A 457 -33.74 -39.96 -102.27
C LEU A 457 -34.42 -39.20 -103.43
N GLU A 458 -34.64 -37.89 -103.27
CA GLU A 458 -35.16 -37.02 -104.34
C GLU A 458 -34.15 -36.91 -105.50
N GLN A 459 -32.85 -36.80 -105.19
CA GLN A 459 -31.79 -36.83 -106.21
C GLN A 459 -31.72 -38.19 -106.91
N ASP A 460 -31.75 -39.29 -106.17
CA ASP A 460 -31.78 -40.66 -106.73
C ASP A 460 -33.01 -40.88 -107.62
N ARG A 461 -34.18 -40.41 -107.20
CA ARG A 461 -35.41 -40.44 -108.01
C ARG A 461 -35.24 -39.62 -109.29
N ALA A 462 -34.69 -38.41 -109.20
CA ALA A 462 -34.45 -37.57 -110.37
C ALA A 462 -33.42 -38.20 -111.34
N LEU A 463 -32.41 -38.91 -110.84
CA LEU A 463 -31.45 -39.66 -111.65
C LEU A 463 -32.11 -40.90 -112.28
N SER A 464 -32.95 -41.63 -111.54
CA SER A 464 -33.73 -42.77 -112.05
C SER A 464 -34.76 -42.35 -113.11
N ASP A 465 -35.41 -41.20 -112.94
CA ASP A 465 -36.33 -40.66 -113.94
C ASP A 465 -35.55 -40.34 -115.23
N LYS A 466 -34.36 -39.72 -115.13
CA LYS A 466 -33.47 -39.45 -116.28
C LYS A 466 -32.99 -40.72 -116.99
N SER A 467 -32.64 -41.78 -116.26
CA SER A 467 -32.16 -43.03 -116.86
C SER A 467 -33.27 -43.85 -117.54
N ASN A 468 -34.54 -43.72 -117.09
CA ASN A 468 -35.70 -44.30 -117.77
C ASN A 468 -35.99 -43.62 -119.13
N TRP A 469 -35.69 -42.34 -119.30
CA TRP A 469 -35.82 -41.64 -120.60
C TRP A 469 -34.72 -42.00 -121.61
N THR A 470 -33.60 -42.58 -121.17
CA THR A 470 -32.48 -42.97 -122.05
C THR A 470 -32.52 -44.42 -122.52
N ASN A 471 -33.45 -45.24 -122.02
CA ASN A 471 -33.58 -46.68 -122.34
C ASN A 471 -34.85 -47.01 -123.18
N CYS A 472 -35.47 -46.01 -123.81
CA CYS A 472 -36.50 -46.18 -124.84
C CYS A 472 -35.99 -45.77 -126.21
#